data_AF-A0A359IAP1-F1
#
_entry.id   AF-A0A359IAP1-F1
#
_cell.length_a   1.000
_cell.length_b   1.000
_cell.length_c   1.000
_cell.angle_alpha   90.00
_cell.angle_beta   90.00
_cell.angle_gamma   90.00
#
_symmetry.space_group_name_H-M   'P 1'
#
loop_
_entity.id
_entity.type
_entity.pdbx_description
1 polymer ?
#
loop_
_entity_poly.entity_id
_entity_poly.type
_entity_poly.pdbx_seq_one_letter_code
_entity_poly.pdbx_strand_id
1 'polypeptide(L)'
;MDYIDYDRIYRTYGELGFPHAERTYFDHIGTEFSYNTIERKLLDIGYLLWRGYDVRADIHHTYSDAHPSVSQNDVRQTIYILLAELWEGRTEYVEQMFRHKSMDALIDELFTAVLRYYHLPTNHYQPHYLKDPLDMTEKELRDCNPWREVADLSAGNDFLLSDKHNLVCSDDKEMIETFNASAKPEHKYHLNIPAYPWYGNPLTAKVIVLSLNPGYDERQSKIAAMYKMLPQGLVEGYAIHLRSMLTFDCYSFLPEDFGPHGVTTRDLANIHQGYYWQDRLTSAFVNEDTGLSFEQINDRFAVVQYVGYSSIKYAPLKRGQLLPSQNYTKQLIQFILHNNPDTVFIVPRAVNSWKSLLGSMWEDNRFFVSNLPRSQWFSAATLGEEAYSKIIEAFKR
;
A
#
# COMPACT_ATOMS: atom_id res chain seq x y z
N MET A 1 -7.12 -19.32 -20.30
CA MET A 1 -8.02 -18.76 -19.28
C MET A 1 -8.73 -17.59 -19.91
N ASP A 2 -10.01 -17.43 -19.60
CA ASP A 2 -10.80 -16.31 -20.12
C ASP A 2 -10.50 -15.04 -19.32
N TYR A 3 -10.70 -13.88 -19.95
CA TYR A 3 -10.57 -12.59 -19.28
C TYR A 3 -11.62 -12.46 -18.17
N ILE A 4 -11.19 -12.11 -16.96
CA ILE A 4 -12.05 -11.91 -15.80
C ILE A 4 -12.40 -10.43 -15.68
N ASP A 5 -13.63 -10.12 -16.08
CA ASP A 5 -14.23 -8.81 -15.94
C ASP A 5 -14.85 -8.67 -14.54
N TYR A 6 -14.06 -8.18 -13.60
CA TYR A 6 -14.48 -7.97 -12.22
C TYR A 6 -15.53 -6.87 -12.07
N ASP A 7 -15.48 -5.82 -12.90
CA ASP A 7 -16.52 -4.79 -12.87
C ASP A 7 -17.87 -5.38 -13.30
N ARG A 8 -17.90 -6.27 -14.31
CA ARG A 8 -19.14 -6.98 -14.67
C ARG A 8 -19.67 -7.88 -13.56
N ILE A 9 -18.79 -8.48 -12.77
CA ILE A 9 -19.18 -9.38 -11.67
C ILE A 9 -19.72 -8.59 -10.46
N TYR A 10 -19.07 -7.49 -10.10
CA TYR A 10 -19.34 -6.77 -8.85
C TYR A 10 -20.07 -5.45 -9.03
N ARG A 11 -20.31 -4.98 -10.26
CA ARG A 11 -21.07 -3.74 -10.53
C ARG A 11 -22.38 -4.01 -11.22
N THR A 12 -23.29 -4.69 -10.53
CA THR A 12 -24.64 -4.92 -11.06
C THR A 12 -25.37 -3.58 -11.18
N TYR A 13 -25.78 -3.21 -12.40
CA TYR A 13 -26.36 -1.90 -12.73
C TYR A 13 -25.42 -0.69 -12.50
N GLY A 14 -24.10 -0.92 -12.45
CA GLY A 14 -23.09 0.13 -12.28
C GLY A 14 -22.72 0.43 -10.82
N GLU A 15 -23.44 -0.14 -9.86
CA GLU A 15 -23.17 0.02 -8.43
C GLU A 15 -22.35 -1.16 -7.90
N LEU A 16 -21.25 -0.85 -7.20
CA LEU A 16 -20.41 -1.86 -6.56
C LEU A 16 -21.22 -2.58 -5.46
N GLY A 17 -21.21 -3.92 -5.46
CA GLY A 17 -21.92 -4.74 -4.48
C GLY A 17 -21.73 -6.24 -4.71
N PHE A 18 -22.39 -7.05 -3.88
CA PHE A 18 -22.30 -8.51 -4.01
C PHE A 18 -22.93 -9.03 -5.31
N PRO A 19 -22.35 -10.07 -5.94
CA PRO A 19 -22.93 -10.75 -7.09
C PRO A 19 -24.29 -11.43 -6.82
N HIS A 20 -24.57 -11.74 -5.54
CA HIS A 20 -25.81 -12.37 -5.08
C HIS A 20 -26.35 -11.65 -3.85
N ALA A 21 -27.58 -11.97 -3.45
CA ALA A 21 -28.17 -11.41 -2.24
C ALA A 21 -27.32 -11.71 -1.00
N GLU A 22 -27.33 -10.81 -0.02
CA GLU A 22 -26.55 -10.87 1.22
C GLU A 22 -26.74 -12.18 2.01
N ARG A 23 -27.92 -12.81 1.90
CA ARG A 23 -28.22 -14.12 2.51
C ARG A 23 -27.36 -15.26 1.95
N THR A 24 -26.94 -15.17 0.68
CA THR A 24 -25.95 -16.10 0.10
C THR A 24 -24.62 -16.02 0.85
N TYR A 25 -24.29 -14.91 1.50
CA TYR A 25 -23.02 -14.68 2.17
C TYR A 25 -23.09 -14.86 3.68
N PHE A 26 -24.20 -14.48 4.31
CA PHE A 26 -24.28 -14.29 5.75
C PHE A 26 -25.36 -15.11 6.48
N ASP A 27 -26.16 -15.93 5.80
CA ASP A 27 -27.20 -16.79 6.40
C ASP A 27 -26.91 -18.29 6.19
N HIS A 28 -26.08 -18.90 7.05
CA HIS A 28 -25.64 -20.31 6.88
C HIS A 28 -26.77 -21.36 6.93
N ILE A 29 -27.95 -20.99 7.44
CA ILE A 29 -29.14 -21.88 7.49
C ILE A 29 -29.94 -21.80 6.19
N GLY A 30 -29.85 -20.67 5.48
CA GLY A 30 -30.55 -20.42 4.23
C GLY A 30 -30.08 -21.37 3.12
N THR A 31 -31.01 -21.85 2.29
CA THR A 31 -30.68 -22.64 1.09
C THR A 31 -29.73 -21.88 0.16
N GLU A 32 -29.89 -20.56 0.08
CA GLU A 32 -29.06 -19.65 -0.74
C GLU A 32 -27.59 -19.67 -0.35
N PHE A 33 -27.25 -19.99 0.90
CA PHE A 33 -25.86 -20.08 1.34
C PHE A 33 -25.11 -21.20 0.63
N SER A 34 -25.81 -22.28 0.27
CA SER A 34 -25.22 -23.39 -0.48
C SER A 34 -24.95 -23.07 -1.96
N TYR A 35 -25.42 -21.92 -2.48
CA TYR A 35 -25.25 -21.56 -3.89
C TYR A 35 -23.81 -21.25 -4.29
N ASN A 36 -22.96 -20.89 -3.32
CA ASN A 36 -21.54 -20.62 -3.52
C ASN A 36 -20.71 -21.32 -2.45
N THR A 37 -19.49 -21.73 -2.78
CA THR A 37 -18.53 -22.27 -1.82
C THR A 37 -18.13 -21.21 -0.79
N ILE A 38 -17.64 -21.64 0.38
CA ILE A 38 -17.15 -20.73 1.42
C ILE A 38 -15.97 -19.88 0.90
N GLU A 39 -15.03 -20.51 0.20
CA GLU A 39 -13.94 -19.84 -0.49
C GLU A 39 -14.44 -18.73 -1.44
N ARG A 40 -15.47 -19.01 -2.24
CA ARG A 40 -16.02 -18.00 -3.16
C ARG A 40 -16.63 -16.81 -2.40
N LYS A 41 -17.31 -17.06 -1.27
CA LYS A 41 -17.84 -15.99 -0.41
C LYS A 41 -16.72 -15.11 0.13
N LEU A 42 -15.65 -15.73 0.61
CA LEU A 42 -14.47 -15.01 1.11
C LEU A 42 -13.78 -14.18 0.02
N LEU A 43 -13.69 -14.70 -1.21
CA LEU A 43 -13.16 -13.97 -2.35
C LEU A 43 -14.04 -12.76 -2.74
N ASP A 44 -15.37 -12.92 -2.72
CA ASP A 44 -16.30 -11.81 -2.97
C ASP A 44 -16.22 -10.74 -1.87
N ILE A 45 -16.21 -11.14 -0.59
CA ILE A 45 -16.01 -10.24 0.55
C ILE A 45 -14.66 -9.52 0.41
N GLY A 46 -13.60 -10.25 0.08
CA GLY A 46 -12.25 -9.70 -0.08
C GLY A 46 -12.20 -8.65 -1.20
N TYR A 47 -12.78 -8.94 -2.36
CA TYR A 47 -12.85 -7.98 -3.45
C TYR A 47 -13.59 -6.69 -3.03
N LEU A 48 -14.75 -6.81 -2.39
CA LEU A 48 -15.55 -5.65 -1.98
C LEU A 48 -14.84 -4.82 -0.90
N LEU A 49 -14.27 -5.46 0.12
CA LEU A 49 -13.47 -4.76 1.14
C LEU A 49 -12.27 -4.07 0.51
N TRP A 50 -11.59 -4.73 -0.43
CA TRP A 50 -10.44 -4.17 -1.13
C TRP A 50 -10.79 -2.89 -1.91
N ARG A 51 -12.02 -2.80 -2.42
CA ARG A 51 -12.59 -1.66 -3.16
C ARG A 51 -13.27 -0.62 -2.27
N GLY A 52 -13.21 -0.77 -0.94
CA GLY A 52 -13.77 0.19 0.01
C GLY A 52 -15.30 0.15 0.14
N TYR A 53 -15.94 -0.93 -0.32
CA TYR A 53 -17.38 -1.15 -0.17
C TYR A 53 -17.75 -1.44 1.30
N ASP A 54 -18.93 -0.97 1.74
CA ASP A 54 -19.41 -1.11 3.12
C ASP A 54 -20.07 -2.48 3.37
N VAL A 55 -19.26 -3.55 3.34
CA VAL A 55 -19.72 -4.92 3.63
C VAL A 55 -20.36 -5.02 5.02
N ARG A 56 -19.99 -4.14 5.96
CA ARG A 56 -20.56 -4.15 7.32
C ARG A 56 -22.05 -3.82 7.27
N ALA A 57 -22.46 -2.86 6.46
CA ALA A 57 -23.86 -2.52 6.29
C ALA A 57 -24.69 -3.73 5.84
N ASP A 58 -24.18 -4.53 4.89
CA ASP A 58 -24.86 -5.73 4.39
C ASP A 58 -24.95 -6.84 5.46
N ILE A 59 -23.90 -7.01 6.27
CA ILE A 59 -23.93 -7.95 7.40
C ILE A 59 -25.03 -7.55 8.39
N HIS A 60 -25.13 -6.27 8.76
CA HIS A 60 -26.21 -5.79 9.65
C HIS A 60 -27.59 -5.92 9.02
N HIS A 61 -27.71 -5.64 7.72
CA HIS A 61 -28.97 -5.77 6.99
C HIS A 61 -29.49 -7.21 7.04
N THR A 62 -28.59 -8.20 6.98
CA THR A 62 -28.94 -9.63 6.94
C THR A 62 -29.72 -10.11 8.17
N TYR A 63 -29.51 -9.54 9.36
CA TYR A 63 -30.25 -9.90 10.58
C TYR A 63 -31.12 -8.75 11.12
N SER A 64 -31.55 -7.87 10.22
CA SER A 64 -32.46 -6.76 10.51
C SER A 64 -33.92 -7.14 10.21
N ASP A 65 -34.85 -6.19 10.42
CA ASP A 65 -36.27 -6.36 10.08
C ASP A 65 -36.51 -6.68 8.59
N ALA A 66 -35.52 -6.45 7.71
CA ALA A 66 -35.57 -6.86 6.31
C ALA A 66 -35.63 -8.39 6.13
N HIS A 67 -35.06 -9.16 7.06
CA HIS A 67 -35.03 -10.63 7.03
C HIS A 67 -35.45 -11.22 8.38
N PRO A 68 -36.76 -11.22 8.71
CA PRO A 68 -37.26 -11.64 10.03
C PRO A 68 -36.94 -13.09 10.41
N SER A 69 -36.58 -13.93 9.43
CA SER A 69 -36.22 -15.33 9.62
C SER A 69 -34.74 -15.54 9.99
N VAL A 70 -33.90 -14.51 9.93
CA VAL A 70 -32.46 -14.61 10.18
C VAL A 70 -32.11 -13.90 11.48
N SER A 71 -31.60 -14.65 12.46
CA SER A 71 -31.19 -14.09 13.74
C SER A 71 -29.75 -13.59 13.71
N GLN A 72 -29.42 -12.69 14.65
CA GLN A 72 -28.02 -12.26 14.84
C GLN A 72 -27.10 -13.46 15.11
N ASN A 73 -27.57 -14.48 15.83
CA ASN A 73 -26.77 -15.68 16.12
C ASN A 73 -26.48 -16.49 14.86
N ASP A 74 -27.40 -16.55 13.91
CA ASP A 74 -27.20 -17.26 12.64
C ASP A 74 -26.08 -16.59 11.83
N VAL A 75 -26.08 -15.26 11.79
CA VAL A 75 -25.01 -14.48 11.14
C VAL A 75 -23.68 -14.63 11.87
N ARG A 76 -23.66 -14.68 13.21
CA ARG A 76 -22.43 -14.96 13.98
C ARG A 76 -21.84 -16.31 13.60
N GLN A 77 -22.68 -17.35 13.53
CA GLN A 77 -22.24 -18.67 13.13
C GLN A 77 -21.70 -18.69 11.69
N THR A 78 -22.32 -17.95 10.77
CA THR A 78 -21.79 -17.75 9.42
C THR A 78 -20.39 -17.14 9.44
N ILE A 79 -20.14 -16.11 10.26
CA ILE A 79 -18.80 -15.50 10.39
C ILE A 79 -17.79 -16.49 10.96
N TYR A 80 -18.17 -17.33 11.93
CA TYR A 80 -17.27 -18.36 12.46
C TYR A 80 -16.88 -19.39 11.39
N ILE A 81 -17.82 -19.79 10.52
CA ILE A 81 -17.56 -20.68 9.38
C ILE A 81 -16.55 -20.04 8.42
N LEU A 82 -16.75 -18.77 8.06
CA LEU A 82 -15.86 -18.03 7.16
C LEU A 82 -14.44 -17.91 7.73
N LEU A 83 -14.32 -17.59 9.02
CA LEU A 83 -13.02 -17.51 9.72
C LEU A 83 -12.34 -18.87 9.85
N ALA A 84 -13.11 -19.93 10.11
CA ALA A 84 -12.57 -21.29 10.21
C ALA A 84 -11.98 -21.75 8.86
N GLU A 85 -12.63 -21.42 7.75
CA GLU A 85 -12.10 -21.70 6.41
C GLU A 85 -10.75 -20.99 6.16
N LEU A 86 -10.64 -19.69 6.50
CA LEU A 86 -9.40 -18.93 6.33
C LEU A 86 -8.22 -19.45 7.16
N TRP A 87 -8.50 -20.03 8.33
CA TRP A 87 -7.48 -20.52 9.25
C TRP A 87 -7.30 -22.04 9.19
N GLU A 88 -7.91 -22.71 8.22
CA GLU A 88 -7.90 -24.17 8.07
C GLU A 88 -8.29 -24.89 9.38
N GLY A 89 -9.23 -24.29 10.11
CA GLY A 89 -9.62 -24.66 11.46
C GLY A 89 -11.00 -25.29 11.56
N ARG A 90 -11.45 -25.51 12.79
CA ARG A 90 -12.82 -25.97 13.09
C ARG A 90 -13.66 -24.80 13.59
N THR A 91 -14.90 -24.71 13.12
CA THR A 91 -15.86 -23.65 13.50
C THR A 91 -16.04 -23.55 15.01
N GLU A 92 -16.07 -24.68 15.73
CA GLU A 92 -16.27 -24.69 17.18
C GLU A 92 -15.13 -24.01 17.95
N TYR A 93 -13.90 -24.05 17.42
CA TYR A 93 -12.76 -23.37 18.04
C TYR A 93 -12.83 -21.85 17.83
N VAL A 94 -13.24 -21.42 16.64
CA VAL A 94 -13.47 -20.00 16.32
C VAL A 94 -14.61 -19.45 17.18
N GLU A 95 -15.70 -20.21 17.32
CA GLU A 95 -16.81 -19.85 18.21
C GLU A 95 -16.31 -19.65 19.65
N GLN A 96 -15.54 -20.59 20.19
CA GLN A 96 -15.02 -20.47 21.56
C GLN A 96 -14.12 -19.24 21.75
N MET A 97 -13.32 -18.90 20.72
CA MET A 97 -12.44 -17.73 20.74
C MET A 97 -13.23 -16.41 20.80
N PHE A 98 -14.36 -16.33 20.10
CA PHE A 98 -15.10 -15.07 19.90
C PHE A 98 -16.51 -15.02 20.47
N ARG A 99 -16.97 -16.05 21.20
CA ARG A 99 -18.33 -16.13 21.76
C ARG A 99 -18.78 -14.91 22.56
N HIS A 100 -17.83 -14.21 23.19
CA HIS A 100 -18.09 -13.03 24.03
C HIS A 100 -17.81 -11.70 23.32
N LYS A 101 -17.32 -11.72 22.07
CA LYS A 101 -17.14 -10.49 21.28
C LYS A 101 -18.49 -9.97 20.80
N SER A 102 -18.65 -8.65 20.79
CA SER A 102 -19.79 -8.00 20.12
C SER A 102 -19.81 -8.37 18.64
N MET A 103 -20.95 -8.20 17.98
CA MET A 103 -21.04 -8.43 16.53
C MET A 103 -20.06 -7.54 15.76
N ASP A 104 -19.96 -6.26 16.09
CA ASP A 104 -19.05 -5.35 15.39
C ASP A 104 -17.58 -5.75 15.51
N ALA A 105 -17.16 -6.18 16.71
CA ALA A 105 -15.81 -6.66 16.92
C ALA A 105 -15.55 -7.99 16.21
N LEU A 106 -16.57 -8.84 16.03
CA LEU A 106 -16.45 -10.06 15.24
C LEU A 106 -16.34 -9.76 13.73
N ILE A 107 -17.08 -8.77 13.24
CA ILE A 107 -16.96 -8.28 11.87
C ILE A 107 -15.56 -7.70 11.63
N ASP A 108 -15.00 -6.96 12.59
CA ASP A 108 -13.62 -6.46 12.52
C ASP A 108 -12.59 -7.58 12.35
N GLU A 109 -12.77 -8.70 13.07
CA GLU A 109 -11.91 -9.89 12.93
C GLU A 109 -12.05 -10.52 11.55
N LEU A 110 -13.28 -10.67 11.04
CA LEU A 110 -13.52 -11.18 9.69
C LEU A 110 -12.83 -10.30 8.64
N PHE A 111 -13.01 -8.99 8.71
CA PHE A 111 -12.43 -8.07 7.73
C PHE A 111 -10.90 -8.06 7.80
N THR A 112 -10.35 -8.10 9.01
CA THR A 112 -8.91 -8.20 9.23
C THR A 112 -8.35 -9.49 8.65
N ALA A 113 -9.03 -10.62 8.87
CA ALA A 113 -8.62 -11.91 8.33
C ALA A 113 -8.75 -11.94 6.80
N VAL A 114 -9.91 -11.57 6.23
CA VAL A 114 -10.10 -11.57 4.78
C VAL A 114 -9.08 -10.68 4.08
N LEU A 115 -8.88 -9.44 4.52
CA LEU A 115 -7.90 -8.52 3.89
C LEU A 115 -6.44 -9.00 4.05
N ARG A 116 -6.16 -9.80 5.08
CA ARG A 116 -4.84 -10.46 5.21
C ARG A 116 -4.66 -11.50 4.11
N TYR A 117 -5.62 -12.39 3.91
CA TYR A 117 -5.46 -13.55 3.01
C TYR A 117 -5.80 -13.25 1.55
N TYR A 118 -6.54 -12.18 1.27
CA TYR A 118 -7.03 -11.86 -0.06
C TYR A 118 -5.95 -11.25 -0.95
N HIS A 119 -5.79 -11.78 -2.16
CA HIS A 119 -4.87 -11.26 -3.17
C HIS A 119 -5.55 -11.11 -4.53
N LEU A 120 -5.30 -9.97 -5.17
CA LEU A 120 -5.82 -9.64 -6.50
C LEU A 120 -4.64 -9.44 -7.47
N PRO A 121 -4.37 -10.42 -8.36
CA PRO A 121 -3.43 -10.23 -9.45
C PRO A 121 -3.84 -9.08 -10.35
N THR A 122 -2.86 -8.33 -10.84
CA THR A 122 -3.07 -7.28 -11.86
C THR A 122 -3.38 -7.85 -13.24
N ASN A 123 -3.00 -9.10 -13.48
CA ASN A 123 -3.33 -9.81 -14.70
C ASN A 123 -4.75 -10.37 -14.64
N HIS A 124 -5.68 -9.77 -15.39
CA HIS A 124 -7.10 -10.18 -15.46
C HIS A 124 -7.35 -11.59 -16.03
N TYR A 125 -6.33 -12.33 -16.45
CA TYR A 125 -6.45 -13.74 -16.78
C TYR A 125 -6.18 -14.67 -15.59
N GLN A 126 -5.74 -14.13 -14.46
CA GLN A 126 -5.53 -14.84 -13.21
C GLN A 126 -6.62 -14.45 -12.22
N PRO A 127 -7.33 -15.43 -11.63
CA PRO A 127 -8.32 -15.12 -10.60
C PRO A 127 -7.62 -14.62 -9.33
N HIS A 128 -8.29 -13.72 -8.61
CA HIS A 128 -8.03 -13.48 -7.20
C HIS A 128 -8.08 -14.79 -6.40
N TYR A 129 -7.33 -14.83 -5.31
CA TYR A 129 -7.16 -16.04 -4.51
C TYR A 129 -6.98 -15.69 -3.03
N LEU A 130 -7.13 -16.70 -2.18
CA LEU A 130 -6.82 -16.62 -0.76
C LEU A 130 -5.50 -17.34 -0.51
N LYS A 131 -4.58 -16.72 0.21
CA LYS A 131 -3.31 -17.32 0.62
C LYS A 131 -2.80 -16.62 1.87
N ASP A 132 -2.13 -17.32 2.78
CA ASP A 132 -1.45 -16.63 3.87
C ASP A 132 -0.31 -15.78 3.27
N PRO A 133 -0.22 -14.47 3.57
CA PRO A 133 0.91 -13.64 3.13
C PRO A 133 2.28 -14.16 3.56
N LEU A 134 2.34 -14.99 4.60
CA LEU A 134 3.58 -15.64 5.01
C LEU A 134 4.06 -16.69 3.99
N ASP A 135 3.15 -17.29 3.23
CA ASP A 135 3.47 -18.28 2.19
C ASP A 135 3.58 -17.65 0.79
N MET A 136 3.41 -16.33 0.68
CA MET A 136 3.57 -15.63 -0.58
C MET A 136 5.01 -15.63 -1.04
N THR A 137 5.20 -15.86 -2.33
CA THR A 137 6.48 -15.66 -3.02
C THR A 137 6.62 -14.20 -3.46
N GLU A 138 7.86 -13.74 -3.67
CA GLU A 138 8.11 -12.40 -4.25
C GLU A 138 7.43 -12.23 -5.61
N LYS A 139 7.38 -13.30 -6.42
CA LYS A 139 6.69 -13.28 -7.71
C LYS A 139 5.20 -12.99 -7.56
N GLU A 140 4.52 -13.68 -6.65
CA GLU A 140 3.09 -13.46 -6.38
C GLU A 140 2.84 -12.04 -5.85
N LEU A 141 3.72 -11.52 -5.00
CA LEU A 141 3.65 -10.13 -4.53
C LEU A 141 3.78 -9.12 -5.68
N ARG A 142 4.70 -9.36 -6.62
CA ARG A 142 4.90 -8.53 -7.82
C ARG A 142 3.76 -8.65 -8.83
N ASP A 143 3.11 -9.81 -8.93
CA ASP A 143 1.95 -10.04 -9.79
C ASP A 143 0.72 -9.27 -9.27
N CYS A 144 0.63 -9.07 -7.95
CA CYS A 144 -0.43 -8.30 -7.29
C CYS A 144 -0.10 -6.80 -7.15
N ASN A 145 1.03 -6.31 -7.68
CA ASN A 145 1.44 -4.91 -7.51
C ASN A 145 0.63 -3.95 -8.39
N PRO A 146 -0.33 -3.15 -7.84
CA PRO A 146 -1.16 -2.28 -8.65
C PRO A 146 -0.36 -1.16 -9.33
N TRP A 147 0.76 -0.75 -8.74
CA TRP A 147 1.56 0.37 -9.26
C TRP A 147 2.27 0.06 -10.58
N ARG A 148 2.33 -1.21 -10.98
CA ARG A 148 2.83 -1.62 -12.31
C ARG A 148 2.05 -0.94 -13.43
N GLU A 149 0.72 -0.83 -13.31
CA GLU A 149 -0.09 -0.19 -14.34
C GLU A 149 0.30 1.30 -14.50
N VAL A 150 0.58 1.98 -13.38
CA VAL A 150 1.00 3.39 -13.37
C VAL A 150 2.36 3.56 -14.04
N ALA A 151 3.28 2.62 -13.82
CA ALA A 151 4.55 2.58 -14.53
C ALA A 151 4.33 2.44 -16.05
N ASP A 152 3.29 1.76 -16.50
CA ASP A 152 3.02 1.52 -17.93
C ASP A 152 2.20 2.63 -18.61
N LEU A 153 1.56 3.54 -17.85
CA LEU A 153 0.71 4.61 -18.39
C LEU A 153 1.45 5.66 -19.22
N SER A 154 2.74 5.89 -18.96
CA SER A 154 3.53 6.90 -19.66
C SER A 154 5.01 6.52 -19.72
N ALA A 155 5.68 6.89 -20.81
CA ALA A 155 7.09 6.63 -21.03
C ALA A 155 7.86 7.94 -21.33
N GLY A 156 9.19 7.88 -21.15
CA GLY A 156 10.07 9.02 -21.38
C GLY A 156 9.71 10.23 -20.51
N ASN A 157 9.99 11.43 -21.01
CA ASN A 157 9.90 12.65 -20.21
C ASN A 157 8.46 13.02 -19.83
N ASP A 158 7.45 12.53 -20.56
CA ASP A 158 6.03 12.72 -20.25
C ASP A 158 5.64 12.09 -18.89
N PHE A 159 6.42 11.11 -18.39
CA PHE A 159 6.19 10.51 -17.07
C PHE A 159 6.41 11.50 -15.93
N LEU A 160 7.32 12.47 -16.07
CA LEU A 160 7.63 13.44 -15.02
C LEU A 160 6.53 14.51 -14.85
N LEU A 161 5.82 14.81 -15.94
CA LEU A 161 4.69 15.73 -15.96
C LEU A 161 3.82 15.42 -17.20
N SER A 162 2.67 14.80 -16.96
CA SER A 162 1.76 14.34 -18.00
C SER A 162 0.60 15.31 -18.22
N ASP A 163 0.39 15.73 -19.46
CA ASP A 163 -0.80 16.51 -19.85
C ASP A 163 -1.93 15.60 -20.38
N LYS A 164 -1.65 14.30 -20.54
CA LYS A 164 -2.52 13.33 -21.23
C LYS A 164 -3.15 12.31 -20.28
N HIS A 165 -2.44 11.96 -19.22
CA HIS A 165 -2.78 10.84 -18.35
C HIS A 165 -2.71 11.28 -16.89
N ASN A 166 -3.69 10.85 -16.10
CA ASN A 166 -3.56 10.82 -14.65
C ASN A 166 -2.73 9.59 -14.29
N LEU A 167 -1.59 9.79 -13.64
CA LEU A 167 -0.69 8.76 -13.14
C LEU A 167 -1.23 8.22 -11.81
N VAL A 168 -2.33 7.49 -11.90
CA VAL A 168 -3.12 6.97 -10.77
C VAL A 168 -3.42 5.50 -10.98
N CYS A 169 -3.40 4.71 -9.91
CA CYS A 169 -3.89 3.33 -9.98
C CYS A 169 -5.37 3.35 -10.35
N SER A 170 -5.78 2.47 -11.26
CA SER A 170 -7.17 2.33 -11.71
C SER A 170 -8.10 2.06 -10.53
N ASP A 171 -7.65 1.24 -9.59
CA ASP A 171 -8.36 0.89 -8.36
C ASP A 171 -8.60 2.08 -7.42
N ASP A 172 -7.68 3.04 -7.36
CA ASP A 172 -7.79 4.19 -6.46
C ASP A 172 -8.59 5.36 -7.08
N LYS A 173 -8.77 5.33 -8.41
CA LYS A 173 -9.19 6.49 -9.21
C LYS A 173 -10.53 7.08 -8.74
N GLU A 174 -11.57 6.27 -8.61
CA GLU A 174 -12.92 6.74 -8.23
C GLU A 174 -12.92 7.41 -6.84
N MET A 175 -12.21 6.81 -5.88
CA MET A 175 -12.09 7.33 -4.51
C MET A 175 -11.33 8.67 -4.49
N ILE A 176 -10.23 8.76 -5.25
CA ILE A 176 -9.43 9.98 -5.36
C ILE A 176 -10.20 11.10 -6.07
N GLU A 177 -10.92 10.80 -7.16
CA GLU A 177 -11.73 11.78 -7.87
C GLU A 177 -12.83 12.34 -6.97
N THR A 178 -13.52 11.45 -6.23
CA THR A 178 -14.54 11.83 -5.24
C THR A 178 -13.96 12.72 -4.13
N PHE A 179 -12.77 12.36 -3.62
CA PHE A 179 -12.07 13.17 -2.63
C PHE A 179 -11.67 14.54 -3.19
N ASN A 180 -11.00 14.58 -4.35
CA ASN A 180 -10.52 15.80 -5.00
C ASN A 180 -11.65 16.76 -5.43
N ALA A 181 -12.85 16.23 -5.72
CA ALA A 181 -14.03 17.03 -6.03
C ALA A 181 -14.51 17.88 -4.85
N SER A 182 -14.30 17.41 -3.61
CA SER A 182 -14.78 18.08 -2.39
C SER A 182 -13.68 18.65 -1.49
N ALA A 183 -12.43 18.24 -1.68
CA ALA A 183 -11.28 18.68 -0.89
C ALA A 183 -10.88 20.15 -1.21
N LYS A 184 -10.29 20.82 -0.21
CA LYS A 184 -9.64 22.13 -0.42
C LYS A 184 -8.44 21.99 -1.35
N PRO A 185 -8.07 23.03 -2.13
CA PRO A 185 -6.98 22.96 -3.10
C PRO A 185 -5.67 22.39 -2.55
N GLU A 186 -5.27 22.77 -1.34
CA GLU A 186 -4.04 22.29 -0.70
C GLU A 186 -4.06 20.79 -0.34
N HIS A 187 -5.24 20.20 -0.26
CA HIS A 187 -5.42 18.78 0.07
C HIS A 187 -5.59 17.89 -1.14
N LYS A 188 -5.86 18.45 -2.32
CA LYS A 188 -6.06 17.67 -3.54
C LYS A 188 -4.78 16.93 -3.90
N TYR A 189 -4.96 15.69 -4.36
CA TYR A 189 -3.87 14.91 -4.93
C TYR A 189 -3.59 15.39 -6.36
N HIS A 190 -2.32 15.61 -6.66
CA HIS A 190 -1.83 15.95 -7.99
C HIS A 190 -1.54 14.67 -8.78
N LEU A 191 -2.35 14.41 -9.80
CA LEU A 191 -2.30 13.15 -10.56
C LEU A 191 -1.54 13.28 -11.88
N ASN A 192 -1.12 14.48 -12.28
CA ASN A 192 -0.36 14.72 -13.50
C ASN A 192 1.16 14.59 -13.30
N ILE A 193 1.60 14.20 -12.11
CA ILE A 193 3.01 13.97 -11.74
C ILE A 193 3.16 12.55 -11.21
N PRO A 194 4.39 11.99 -11.17
CA PRO A 194 4.60 10.63 -10.67
C PRO A 194 4.00 10.40 -9.29
N ALA A 195 3.37 9.24 -9.12
CA ALA A 195 3.12 8.69 -7.81
C ALA A 195 4.42 8.15 -7.21
N TYR A 196 4.54 8.25 -5.88
CA TYR A 196 5.67 7.73 -5.11
C TYR A 196 5.13 6.90 -3.93
N PRO A 197 4.52 5.73 -4.18
CA PRO A 197 4.16 4.81 -3.10
C PRO A 197 5.39 4.37 -2.31
N TRP A 198 6.54 4.33 -2.98
CA TRP A 198 7.83 4.18 -2.38
C TRP A 198 8.92 4.87 -3.21
N TYR A 199 10.06 5.07 -2.57
CA TYR A 199 11.33 5.44 -3.19
C TYR A 199 12.35 4.32 -2.93
N GLY A 200 13.21 4.04 -3.91
CA GLY A 200 14.08 2.87 -3.89
C GLY A 200 13.29 1.57 -3.98
N ASN A 201 13.91 0.47 -3.54
CA ASN A 201 13.35 -0.86 -3.60
C ASN A 201 13.09 -1.42 -2.18
N PRO A 202 11.83 -1.35 -1.67
CA PRO A 202 11.49 -1.92 -0.37
C PRO A 202 11.76 -3.43 -0.22
N LEU A 203 11.82 -4.20 -1.32
CA LEU A 203 12.05 -5.64 -1.26
C LEU A 203 13.51 -5.99 -0.95
N THR A 204 14.46 -5.13 -1.31
CA THR A 204 15.89 -5.38 -1.13
C THR A 204 16.53 -4.47 -0.06
N ALA A 205 15.88 -3.35 0.27
CA ALA A 205 16.36 -2.42 1.29
C ALA A 205 16.52 -3.08 2.67
N LYS A 206 17.49 -2.57 3.44
CA LYS A 206 17.74 -2.96 4.85
C LYS A 206 17.23 -1.92 5.83
N VAL A 207 17.05 -0.67 5.38
CA VAL A 207 16.48 0.41 6.17
C VAL A 207 15.33 1.03 5.39
N ILE A 208 14.12 0.96 5.95
CA ILE A 208 12.90 1.48 5.33
C ILE A 208 12.31 2.60 6.17
N VAL A 209 12.10 3.77 5.59
CA VAL A 209 11.37 4.86 6.24
C VAL A 209 9.88 4.78 5.93
N LEU A 210 9.06 4.76 6.98
CA LEU A 210 7.60 4.87 6.85
C LEU A 210 7.17 6.35 6.94
N SER A 211 6.83 6.93 5.79
CA SER A 211 6.41 8.34 5.66
C SER A 211 4.90 8.48 5.45
N LEU A 212 4.38 9.71 5.42
CA LEU A 212 2.95 9.99 5.27
C LEU A 212 2.52 9.98 3.80
N ASN A 213 2.84 11.05 3.08
CA ASN A 213 2.69 11.11 1.63
C ASN A 213 3.80 12.01 1.06
N PRO A 214 4.09 11.90 -0.25
CA PRO A 214 4.96 12.83 -0.93
C PRO A 214 4.41 14.26 -0.84
N GLY A 215 5.29 15.23 -0.58
CA GLY A 215 4.90 16.64 -0.59
C GLY A 215 4.84 17.16 -2.02
N TYR A 216 3.78 17.87 -2.37
CA TYR A 216 3.73 18.64 -3.61
C TYR A 216 4.47 19.97 -3.44
N ASP A 217 5.42 20.24 -4.33
CA ASP A 217 6.11 21.52 -4.46
C ASP A 217 6.06 21.99 -5.92
N GLU A 218 5.49 23.18 -6.13
CA GLU A 218 5.34 23.79 -7.46
C GLU A 218 6.68 23.95 -8.18
N ARG A 219 7.78 24.14 -7.44
CA ARG A 219 9.13 24.19 -8.02
C ARG A 219 9.48 22.89 -8.75
N GLN A 220 9.14 21.74 -8.16
CA GLN A 220 9.45 20.44 -8.76
C GLN A 220 8.67 20.26 -10.07
N SER A 221 7.39 20.63 -10.10
CA SER A 221 6.60 20.64 -11.34
C SER A 221 7.16 21.56 -12.42
N LYS A 222 7.70 22.73 -12.06
CA LYS A 222 8.37 23.63 -13.01
C LYS A 222 9.64 23.00 -13.59
N ILE A 223 10.44 22.31 -12.77
CA ILE A 223 11.62 21.59 -13.22
C ILE A 223 11.22 20.42 -14.14
N ALA A 224 10.19 19.66 -13.78
CA ALA A 224 9.66 18.58 -14.62
C ALA A 224 9.19 19.11 -15.99
N ALA A 225 8.52 20.27 -16.02
CA ALA A 225 8.14 20.93 -17.28
C ALA A 225 9.36 21.31 -18.13
N MET A 226 10.45 21.79 -17.52
CA MET A 226 11.71 22.04 -18.23
C MET A 226 12.33 20.76 -18.78
N TYR A 227 12.36 19.69 -17.98
CA TYR A 227 12.89 18.39 -18.38
C TYR A 227 12.12 17.79 -19.57
N LYS A 228 10.80 17.99 -19.61
CA LYS A 228 9.94 17.61 -20.74
C LYS A 228 10.36 18.25 -22.06
N MET A 229 10.97 19.44 -22.03
CA MET A 229 11.47 20.15 -23.21
C MET A 229 12.90 19.72 -23.62
N LEU A 230 13.62 18.98 -22.79
CA LEU A 230 14.96 18.49 -23.10
C LEU A 230 14.89 17.28 -24.05
N PRO A 231 15.96 17.03 -24.84
CA PRO A 231 16.08 15.81 -25.62
C PRO A 231 15.81 14.55 -24.78
N GLN A 232 15.02 13.61 -25.32
CA GLN A 232 14.60 12.40 -24.61
C GLN A 232 15.78 11.66 -23.96
N GLY A 233 16.87 11.46 -24.71
CA GLY A 233 18.05 10.73 -24.22
C GLY A 233 18.79 11.36 -23.04
N LEU A 234 18.50 12.62 -22.67
CA LEU A 234 19.09 13.25 -21.47
C LEU A 234 18.33 12.89 -20.19
N VAL A 235 17.00 12.78 -20.26
CA VAL A 235 16.13 12.66 -19.07
C VAL A 235 15.54 11.26 -18.92
N GLU A 236 15.55 10.47 -20.00
CA GLU A 236 14.94 9.14 -20.05
C GLU A 236 15.43 8.21 -18.93
N GLY A 237 16.72 8.24 -18.57
CA GLY A 237 17.25 7.46 -17.45
C GLY A 237 16.54 7.76 -16.12
N TYR A 238 16.16 9.02 -15.88
CA TYR A 238 15.47 9.40 -14.65
C TYR A 238 14.03 8.92 -14.66
N ALA A 239 13.33 9.07 -15.79
CA ALA A 239 11.98 8.52 -15.95
C ALA A 239 11.97 6.99 -15.82
N ILE A 240 12.96 6.29 -16.39
CA ILE A 240 13.14 4.84 -16.24
C ILE A 240 13.33 4.48 -14.76
N HIS A 241 14.16 5.21 -14.01
CA HIS A 241 14.35 4.99 -12.58
C HIS A 241 13.05 5.17 -11.79
N LEU A 242 12.29 6.23 -12.06
CA LEU A 242 11.01 6.43 -11.37
C LEU A 242 10.02 5.29 -11.64
N ARG A 243 9.96 4.80 -12.88
CA ARG A 243 9.09 3.68 -13.26
C ARG A 243 9.58 2.36 -12.67
N SER A 244 10.88 2.11 -12.62
CA SER A 244 11.45 0.89 -12.04
C SER A 244 11.30 0.83 -10.52
N MET A 245 11.22 1.98 -9.83
CA MET A 245 10.79 2.00 -8.44
C MET A 245 9.39 1.38 -8.32
N LEU A 246 8.40 1.84 -9.10
CA LEU A 246 7.01 1.35 -9.04
C LEU A 246 6.87 -0.16 -9.29
N THR A 247 7.84 -0.80 -9.96
CA THR A 247 7.82 -2.24 -10.26
C THR A 247 8.77 -3.06 -9.39
N PHE A 248 9.53 -2.44 -8.48
CA PHE A 248 10.62 -3.03 -7.67
C PHE A 248 11.81 -3.54 -8.48
N ASP A 249 12.07 -2.93 -9.63
CA ASP A 249 13.18 -3.30 -10.52
C ASP A 249 14.38 -2.33 -10.39
N CYS A 250 14.24 -1.24 -9.62
CA CYS A 250 15.37 -0.38 -9.31
C CYS A 250 16.37 -1.09 -8.38
N TYR A 251 17.66 -0.87 -8.64
CA TYR A 251 18.75 -1.39 -7.81
C TYR A 251 18.91 -0.60 -6.51
N SER A 252 18.94 0.74 -6.62
CA SER A 252 19.21 1.65 -5.49
C SER A 252 18.12 2.72 -5.33
N PHE A 253 18.22 3.51 -4.27
CA PHE A 253 17.30 4.59 -3.93
C PHE A 253 17.34 5.76 -4.93
N LEU A 254 18.52 6.37 -5.11
CA LEU A 254 18.82 7.31 -6.19
C LEU A 254 19.38 6.54 -7.39
N PRO A 255 19.13 7.01 -8.62
CA PRO A 255 19.64 6.38 -9.83
C PRO A 255 21.17 6.42 -9.87
N GLU A 256 21.73 5.65 -10.80
CA GLU A 256 23.16 5.57 -11.06
C GLU A 256 23.78 6.95 -11.32
N ASP A 257 25.00 7.13 -10.78
CA ASP A 257 25.81 8.33 -10.96
C ASP A 257 26.72 8.23 -12.19
N PHE A 258 26.16 7.73 -13.27
CA PHE A 258 26.81 7.66 -14.56
C PHE A 258 25.88 8.23 -15.62
N GLY A 259 26.45 9.00 -16.55
CA GLY A 259 25.69 9.61 -17.63
C GLY A 259 26.60 10.08 -18.75
N PRO A 260 26.13 10.00 -20.01
CA PRO A 260 26.82 10.65 -21.11
C PRO A 260 26.76 12.17 -20.93
N HIS A 261 27.73 12.89 -21.48
CA HIS A 261 27.72 14.37 -21.56
C HIS A 261 27.89 15.15 -20.24
N GLY A 262 28.34 14.51 -19.16
CA GLY A 262 28.73 15.21 -17.92
C GLY A 262 27.56 15.66 -17.03
N VAL A 263 26.34 15.15 -17.29
CA VAL A 263 25.18 15.24 -16.39
C VAL A 263 24.69 13.82 -16.16
N THR A 264 24.64 13.38 -14.90
CA THR A 264 24.20 12.03 -14.57
C THR A 264 22.69 11.96 -14.33
N THR A 265 22.14 10.75 -14.35
CA THR A 265 20.73 10.54 -13.98
C THR A 265 20.48 10.99 -12.53
N ARG A 266 21.48 10.81 -11.67
CA ARG A 266 21.46 11.26 -10.28
C ARG A 266 21.42 12.79 -10.16
N ASP A 267 22.18 13.52 -10.99
CA ASP A 267 22.10 14.98 -11.03
C ASP A 267 20.66 15.46 -11.33
N LEU A 268 20.02 14.85 -12.32
CA LEU A 268 18.64 15.20 -12.69
C LEU A 268 17.65 14.92 -11.57
N ALA A 269 17.78 13.75 -10.91
CA ALA A 269 16.95 13.37 -9.78
C ALA A 269 17.13 14.34 -8.60
N ASN A 270 18.37 14.73 -8.29
CA ASN A 270 18.70 15.64 -7.21
C ASN A 270 18.20 17.06 -7.47
N ILE A 271 18.39 17.59 -8.68
CA ILE A 271 17.88 18.91 -9.07
C ILE A 271 16.35 18.92 -8.97
N HIS A 272 15.68 17.89 -9.49
CA HIS A 272 14.22 17.78 -9.45
C HIS A 272 13.69 17.68 -8.01
N GLN A 273 14.35 16.92 -7.15
CA GLN A 273 13.94 16.70 -5.76
C GLN A 273 14.56 17.70 -4.77
N GLY A 274 15.29 18.71 -5.26
CA GLY A 274 15.94 19.73 -4.43
C GLY A 274 16.95 19.16 -3.43
N TYR A 275 17.66 18.09 -3.79
CA TYR A 275 18.67 17.39 -2.96
C TYR A 275 18.11 16.83 -1.63
N TYR A 276 16.79 16.80 -1.45
CA TYR A 276 16.15 16.51 -0.18
C TYR A 276 16.68 15.23 0.48
N TRP A 277 16.62 14.09 -0.21
CA TRP A 277 17.05 12.82 0.38
C TRP A 277 18.58 12.71 0.48
N GLN A 278 19.32 13.24 -0.49
CA GLN A 278 20.79 13.21 -0.44
C GLN A 278 21.31 13.94 0.79
N ASP A 279 20.80 15.14 1.06
CA ASP A 279 21.20 15.94 2.22
C ASP A 279 20.83 15.24 3.53
N ARG A 280 19.63 14.65 3.59
CA ARG A 280 19.11 13.97 4.79
C ARG A 280 19.91 12.73 5.14
N LEU A 281 20.19 11.88 4.16
CA LEU A 281 20.91 10.63 4.36
C LEU A 281 22.39 10.90 4.65
N THR A 282 23.01 11.82 3.92
CA THR A 282 24.41 12.21 4.14
C THR A 282 24.60 12.77 5.56
N SER A 283 23.76 13.73 5.95
CA SER A 283 23.85 14.34 7.29
C SER A 283 23.61 13.34 8.42
N ALA A 284 22.76 12.35 8.18
CA ALA A 284 22.37 11.38 9.21
C ALA A 284 23.36 10.24 9.38
N PHE A 285 23.98 9.77 8.30
CA PHE A 285 24.65 8.46 8.29
C PHE A 285 26.00 8.45 7.59
N VAL A 286 26.42 9.50 6.89
CA VAL A 286 27.72 9.52 6.20
C VAL A 286 28.73 10.33 7.00
N ASN A 287 29.54 9.64 7.80
CA ASN A 287 30.61 10.25 8.59
C ASN A 287 31.65 9.19 9.03
N GLU A 288 32.78 9.63 9.60
CA GLU A 288 33.86 8.74 10.04
C GLU A 288 33.41 7.76 11.14
N ASP A 289 32.56 8.19 12.07
CA ASP A 289 32.10 7.37 13.21
C ASP A 289 31.24 6.18 12.76
N THR A 290 30.38 6.40 11.78
CA THR A 290 29.53 5.36 11.20
C THR A 290 30.30 4.46 10.23
N GLY A 291 31.31 5.00 9.55
CA GLY A 291 32.08 4.32 8.51
C GLY A 291 31.28 3.99 7.26
N LEU A 292 30.12 4.63 7.05
CA LEU A 292 29.25 4.41 5.91
C LEU A 292 29.54 5.42 4.78
N SER A 293 29.60 4.93 3.55
CA SER A 293 29.55 5.77 2.36
C SER A 293 28.11 6.04 1.93
N PHE A 294 27.91 7.08 1.12
CA PHE A 294 26.59 7.35 0.54
C PHE A 294 26.08 6.18 -0.32
N GLU A 295 26.95 5.51 -1.09
CA GLU A 295 26.53 4.37 -1.93
C GLU A 295 26.02 3.19 -1.09
N GLN A 296 26.68 2.88 0.04
CA GLN A 296 26.21 1.82 0.93
C GLN A 296 24.79 2.09 1.45
N ILE A 297 24.47 3.36 1.72
CA ILE A 297 23.13 3.79 2.12
C ILE A 297 22.18 3.74 0.92
N ASN A 298 22.59 4.28 -0.22
CA ASN A 298 21.79 4.39 -1.43
C ASN A 298 21.28 3.02 -1.90
N ASP A 299 22.09 1.98 -1.82
CA ASP A 299 21.75 0.63 -2.27
C ASP A 299 20.83 -0.12 -1.29
N ARG A 300 20.69 0.38 -0.06
CA ARG A 300 20.03 -0.35 1.05
C ARG A 300 18.92 0.45 1.73
N PHE A 301 18.58 1.61 1.18
CA PHE A 301 17.56 2.50 1.71
C PHE A 301 16.30 2.49 0.85
N ALA A 302 15.14 2.52 1.50
CA ALA A 302 13.87 2.78 0.85
C ALA A 302 12.97 3.66 1.70
N VAL A 303 11.99 4.28 1.07
CA VAL A 303 10.91 5.00 1.75
C VAL A 303 9.61 4.39 1.29
N VAL A 304 8.70 4.07 2.21
CA VAL A 304 7.33 3.67 1.89
C VAL A 304 6.40 4.79 2.39
N GLN A 305 5.50 5.25 1.53
CA GLN A 305 4.52 6.27 1.88
C GLN A 305 3.21 5.61 2.31
N TYR A 306 2.57 6.17 3.34
CA TYR A 306 1.24 5.76 3.76
C TYR A 306 0.20 5.99 2.64
N VAL A 307 0.35 7.07 1.87
CA VAL A 307 -0.38 7.33 0.61
C VAL A 307 0.64 7.71 -0.47
N GLY A 308 0.61 7.03 -1.61
CA GLY A 308 1.58 7.22 -2.70
C GLY A 308 1.41 8.49 -3.54
N TYR A 309 0.41 9.33 -3.25
CA TYR A 309 0.07 10.50 -4.06
C TYR A 309 0.48 11.83 -3.41
N SER A 310 0.96 12.75 -4.25
CA SER A 310 1.47 14.05 -3.84
C SER A 310 0.35 15.06 -3.55
N SER A 311 0.47 15.77 -2.43
CA SER A 311 -0.38 16.94 -2.11
C SER A 311 0.39 17.99 -1.31
N ILE A 312 -0.08 19.24 -1.31
CA ILE A 312 0.58 20.31 -0.53
C ILE A 312 0.45 20.02 0.96
N LYS A 313 -0.72 19.55 1.39
CA LYS A 313 -1.01 19.10 2.75
C LYS A 313 -1.83 17.84 2.71
N TYR A 314 -1.40 16.83 3.47
CA TYR A 314 -2.19 15.63 3.69
C TYR A 314 -3.54 15.94 4.35
N ALA A 315 -4.59 15.27 3.89
CA ALA A 315 -5.84 15.10 4.61
C ALA A 315 -6.34 13.66 4.43
N PRO A 316 -6.90 13.02 5.47
CA PRO A 316 -7.44 11.67 5.36
C PRO A 316 -8.71 11.64 4.50
N LEU A 317 -8.97 10.49 3.88
CA LEU A 317 -10.27 10.24 3.25
C LEU A 317 -11.39 10.21 4.30
N LYS A 318 -12.63 10.38 3.83
CA LYS A 318 -13.81 10.41 4.71
C LYS A 318 -13.89 9.13 5.54
N ARG A 319 -14.26 9.28 6.82
CA ARG A 319 -14.43 8.16 7.77
C ARG A 319 -13.21 7.25 7.90
N GLY A 320 -12.01 7.72 7.56
CA GLY A 320 -10.78 6.92 7.66
C GLY A 320 -10.68 5.80 6.61
N GLN A 321 -11.42 5.89 5.51
CA GLN A 321 -11.30 4.95 4.38
C GLN A 321 -9.85 4.87 3.89
N LEU A 322 -9.43 3.67 3.51
CA LEU A 322 -8.16 3.40 2.87
C LEU A 322 -8.36 3.32 1.35
N LEU A 323 -7.36 3.77 0.59
CA LEU A 323 -7.28 3.46 -0.83
C LEU A 323 -6.93 1.97 -1.03
N PRO A 324 -7.44 1.31 -2.07
CA PRO A 324 -7.06 -0.06 -2.41
C PRO A 324 -5.54 -0.28 -2.45
N SER A 325 -4.77 0.67 -3.00
CA SER A 325 -3.31 0.58 -3.02
C SER A 325 -2.64 0.56 -1.64
N GLN A 326 -3.30 1.09 -0.58
CA GLN A 326 -2.79 1.01 0.79
C GLN A 326 -2.93 -0.40 1.38
N ASN A 327 -3.93 -1.17 0.95
CA ASN A 327 -4.04 -2.58 1.33
C ASN A 327 -2.85 -3.37 0.75
N TYR A 328 -2.44 -3.06 -0.49
CA TYR A 328 -1.21 -3.61 -1.06
C TYR A 328 0.04 -3.18 -0.27
N THR A 329 0.16 -1.90 0.12
CA THR A 329 1.27 -1.43 0.97
C THR A 329 1.36 -2.21 2.29
N LYS A 330 0.22 -2.54 2.90
CA LYS A 330 0.19 -3.39 4.10
C LYS A 330 0.73 -4.79 3.82
N GLN A 331 0.32 -5.41 2.72
CA GLN A 331 0.83 -6.73 2.30
C GLN A 331 2.34 -6.71 2.02
N LEU A 332 2.85 -5.66 1.37
CA LEU A 332 4.28 -5.47 1.15
C LEU A 332 5.06 -5.42 2.47
N ILE A 333 4.60 -4.64 3.45
CA ILE A 333 5.26 -4.55 4.76
C ILE A 333 5.20 -5.90 5.49
N GLN A 334 4.07 -6.59 5.45
CA GLN A 334 3.93 -7.93 6.02
C GLN A 334 4.93 -8.92 5.40
N PHE A 335 5.04 -8.91 4.07
CA PHE A 335 6.00 -9.74 3.33
C PHE A 335 7.44 -9.46 3.75
N ILE A 336 7.82 -8.18 3.87
CA ILE A 336 9.17 -7.77 4.29
C ILE A 336 9.45 -8.20 5.73
N LEU A 337 8.50 -7.99 6.65
CA LEU A 337 8.65 -8.40 8.04
C LEU A 337 8.91 -9.92 8.14
N HIS A 338 8.29 -10.72 7.28
CA HIS A 338 8.46 -12.17 7.28
C HIS A 338 9.75 -12.62 6.59
N ASN A 339 9.99 -12.16 5.36
CA ASN A 339 11.03 -12.71 4.48
C ASN A 339 12.39 -12.01 4.61
N ASN A 340 12.42 -10.78 5.15
CA ASN A 340 13.63 -9.99 5.27
C ASN A 340 13.92 -9.65 6.76
N PRO A 341 14.36 -10.63 7.58
CA PRO A 341 14.46 -10.47 9.03
C PRO A 341 15.43 -9.35 9.47
N ASP A 342 16.43 -9.04 8.65
CA ASP A 342 17.42 -7.98 8.92
C ASP A 342 16.95 -6.56 8.57
N THR A 343 15.76 -6.40 8.00
CA THR A 343 15.23 -5.08 7.62
C THR A 343 14.69 -4.35 8.84
N VAL A 344 15.09 -3.09 9.01
CA VAL A 344 14.57 -2.22 10.07
C VAL A 344 13.73 -1.08 9.49
N PHE A 345 12.79 -0.59 10.29
CA PHE A 345 11.87 0.47 9.91
C PHE A 345 12.08 1.71 10.75
N ILE A 346 12.18 2.88 10.12
CA ILE A 346 12.21 4.18 10.79
C ILE A 346 10.85 4.85 10.58
N VAL A 347 10.20 5.28 11.65
CA VAL A 347 8.89 5.94 11.60
C VAL A 347 9.02 7.39 12.09
N PRO A 348 9.36 8.35 11.19
CA PRO A 348 9.55 9.75 11.58
C PRO A 348 8.24 10.48 11.90
N ARG A 349 7.13 10.08 11.26
CA ARG A 349 5.83 10.75 11.42
C ARG A 349 4.67 9.82 11.08
N ALA A 350 3.45 10.29 11.32
CA ALA A 350 2.21 9.55 11.03
C ALA A 350 2.08 8.20 11.77
N VAL A 351 2.65 8.11 12.97
CA VAL A 351 2.64 6.92 13.82
C VAL A 351 1.22 6.35 13.98
N ASN A 352 0.22 7.19 14.22
CA ASN A 352 -1.16 6.70 14.39
C ASN A 352 -1.76 6.12 13.10
N SER A 353 -1.45 6.71 11.94
CA SER A 353 -1.90 6.17 10.65
C SER A 353 -1.27 4.81 10.38
N TRP A 354 0.03 4.68 10.64
CA TRP A 354 0.75 3.41 10.49
C TRP A 354 0.30 2.34 11.48
N LYS A 355 0.12 2.69 12.75
CA LYS A 355 -0.49 1.81 13.77
C LYS A 355 -1.84 1.28 13.32
N SER A 356 -2.71 2.16 12.83
CA SER A 356 -4.04 1.79 12.36
C SER A 356 -3.99 0.86 11.16
N LEU A 357 -3.08 1.09 10.21
CA LEU A 357 -2.95 0.26 9.01
C LEU A 357 -2.35 -1.12 9.32
N LEU A 358 -1.26 -1.13 10.09
CA LEU A 358 -0.47 -2.33 10.37
C LEU A 358 -1.11 -3.21 11.45
N GLY A 359 -1.93 -2.65 12.33
CA GLY A 359 -2.57 -3.42 13.40
C GLY A 359 -1.53 -4.10 14.30
N SER A 360 -1.69 -5.39 14.56
CA SER A 360 -0.78 -6.17 15.40
C SER A 360 0.67 -6.23 14.89
N MET A 361 0.90 -6.04 13.58
CA MET A 361 2.26 -6.01 13.02
C MET A 361 3.09 -4.84 13.57
N TRP A 362 2.43 -3.77 14.02
CA TRP A 362 3.11 -2.60 14.59
C TRP A 362 3.93 -2.93 15.86
N GLU A 363 3.56 -3.98 16.59
CA GLU A 363 4.24 -4.38 17.84
C GLU A 363 5.61 -5.05 17.59
N ASP A 364 6.02 -5.22 16.33
CA ASP A 364 7.34 -5.73 15.98
C ASP A 364 8.45 -4.76 16.43
N ASN A 365 9.52 -5.31 17.01
CA ASN A 365 10.61 -4.53 17.60
C ASN A 365 11.53 -3.86 16.55
N ARG A 366 11.27 -4.07 15.26
CA ARG A 366 11.99 -3.44 14.14
C ARG A 366 11.45 -2.06 13.76
N PHE A 367 10.36 -1.58 14.37
CA PHE A 367 9.82 -0.23 14.16
C PHE A 367 10.43 0.78 15.14
N PHE A 368 11.34 1.62 14.66
CA PHE A 368 11.97 2.70 15.42
C PHE A 368 11.26 4.04 15.19
N VAL A 369 10.53 4.50 16.21
CA VAL A 369 9.78 5.77 16.15
C VAL A 369 10.69 6.94 16.50
N SER A 370 10.73 7.96 15.64
CA SER A 370 11.45 9.19 15.94
C SER A 370 10.74 10.01 17.02
N ASN A 371 11.51 10.65 17.90
CA ASN A 371 11.00 11.60 18.88
C ASN A 371 10.66 12.99 18.28
N LEU A 372 10.92 13.22 16.98
CA LEU A 372 10.57 14.46 16.28
C LEU A 372 9.33 14.26 15.39
N PRO A 373 8.11 14.49 15.90
CA PRO A 373 6.86 14.06 15.24
C PRO A 373 6.55 14.74 13.89
N ARG A 374 7.28 15.80 13.53
CA ARG A 374 7.05 16.60 12.31
C ARG A 374 8.22 16.65 11.35
N SER A 375 9.36 16.07 11.71
CA SER A 375 10.60 16.18 10.95
C SER A 375 11.07 14.82 10.47
N GLN A 376 11.58 14.74 9.24
CA GLN A 376 12.30 13.56 8.73
C GLN A 376 13.81 13.75 8.87
N TRP A 377 14.28 14.33 9.98
CA TRP A 377 15.71 14.38 10.31
C TRP A 377 16.04 13.15 11.13
N PHE A 378 17.13 12.46 10.76
CA PHE A 378 17.59 11.26 11.45
C PHE A 378 18.93 11.56 12.13
N SER A 379 19.05 11.13 13.38
CA SER A 379 20.26 11.21 14.18
C SER A 379 20.10 10.34 15.43
N ALA A 380 21.20 10.06 16.12
CA ALA A 380 21.15 9.39 17.41
C ALA A 380 20.22 10.08 18.41
N ALA A 381 20.24 11.42 18.46
CA ALA A 381 19.37 12.20 19.34
C ALA A 381 17.87 12.07 19.00
N THR A 382 17.54 11.84 17.73
CA THR A 382 16.13 11.78 17.28
C THR A 382 15.55 10.37 17.29
N LEU A 383 16.40 9.35 17.20
CA LEU A 383 16.01 7.94 17.14
C LEU A 383 16.31 7.19 18.45
N GLY A 384 17.20 7.73 19.28
CA GLY A 384 17.82 7.02 20.40
C GLY A 384 19.06 6.25 19.96
N GLU A 385 20.09 6.20 20.82
CA GLU A 385 21.40 5.58 20.52
C GLU A 385 21.30 4.12 20.07
N GLU A 386 20.48 3.32 20.77
CA GLU A 386 20.30 1.89 20.46
C GLU A 386 19.69 1.69 19.07
N ALA A 387 18.61 2.42 18.74
CA ALA A 387 17.96 2.34 17.45
C ALA A 387 18.89 2.83 16.33
N TYR A 388 19.59 3.94 16.56
CA TYR A 388 20.53 4.52 15.61
C TYR A 388 21.68 3.55 15.29
N SER A 389 22.24 2.89 16.29
CA SER A 389 23.26 1.84 16.11
C SER A 389 22.73 0.64 15.32
N LYS A 390 21.51 0.17 15.62
CA LYS A 390 20.88 -0.92 14.86
C LYS A 390 20.65 -0.55 13.39
N ILE A 391 20.29 0.70 13.10
CA ILE A 391 20.11 1.21 11.74
C ILE A 391 21.46 1.25 10.99
N ILE A 392 22.53 1.72 11.63
CA ILE A 392 23.87 1.70 11.04
C ILE A 392 24.31 0.28 10.71
N GLU A 393 24.10 -0.67 11.62
CA GLU A 393 24.44 -2.08 11.39
C GLU A 393 23.62 -2.69 10.25
N ALA A 394 22.34 -2.31 10.11
CA ALA A 394 21.51 -2.74 8.99
C ALA A 394 22.04 -2.25 7.63
N PHE A 395 22.67 -1.07 7.57
CA PHE A 395 23.35 -0.59 6.35
C PHE A 395 24.65 -1.35 6.03
N LYS A 396 25.34 -1.91 7.04
CA LYS A 396 26.63 -2.59 6.86
C LYS A 396 26.50 -4.05 6.42
N ARG A 397 25.42 -4.72 6.82
CA ARG A 397 25.09 -6.09 6.41
C ARG A 397 24.52 -6.08 5.00
#